data_AF-A0AAV7J9E0-F1
#
_entry.id   AF-A0AAV7J9E0-F1
#
_cell.length_a   1.000
_cell.length_b   1.000
_cell.length_c   1.000
_cell.angle_alpha   90.00
_cell.angle_beta   90.00
_cell.angle_gamma   90.00
#
_symmetry.space_group_name_H-M   'P 1'
#
loop_
_entity.id
_entity.type
_entity.pdbx_description
1 polymer ?
#
loop_
_entity_poly.entity_id
_entity_poly.type
_entity_poly.pdbx_seq_one_letter_code
_entity_poly.pdbx_strand_id
1 'polypeptide(L)'
;MVAIGILEERITELENRIYGAAAPAIDATLPETSIVDNILHANTLISSALSGRERTNALVKRLPQLNELLDTSYENDDLNIETKLEIIIAMESEIKKNLELFNKVQELMPALEINKIQNVPELTPKLEHLTVNYLNLYEESNQISQSIHKVFSKYNNIIDTISKSLISLDAAITAAERAAAPKKRQDD
;
A
#
# COMPACT_ATOMS: atom_id res chain seq x y z
N MET A 1 20.15 -16.28 13.37
CA MET A 1 20.18 -16.44 14.84
C MET A 1 18.98 -17.21 15.38
N VAL A 2 17.74 -16.90 14.98
CA VAL A 2 16.53 -17.61 15.46
C VAL A 2 16.52 -19.11 15.13
N ALA A 3 17.00 -19.50 13.94
CA ALA A 3 17.03 -20.90 13.52
C ALA A 3 17.98 -21.81 14.34
N ILE A 4 19.04 -21.25 14.93
CA ILE A 4 20.00 -22.01 15.75
C ILE A 4 19.41 -22.25 17.14
N GLY A 5 18.75 -21.24 17.74
CA GLY A 5 18.11 -21.39 19.05
C GLY A 5 16.97 -22.42 19.07
N ILE A 6 16.16 -22.49 18.00
CA ILE A 6 15.12 -23.53 17.87
C ILE A 6 15.74 -24.93 17.77
N LEU A 7 16.90 -25.04 17.13
CA LEU A 7 17.60 -26.32 16.98
C LEU A 7 18.22 -26.75 18.31
N GLU A 8 18.81 -25.83 19.05
CA GLU A 8 19.32 -26.06 20.41
C GLU A 8 18.20 -26.47 21.36
N GLU A 9 17.04 -25.80 21.33
CA GLU A 9 15.87 -26.18 22.13
C GLU A 9 15.39 -27.60 21.82
N ARG A 10 15.29 -27.97 20.54
CA ARG A 10 14.95 -29.34 20.13
C ARG A 10 15.98 -30.36 20.56
N ILE A 11 17.27 -30.04 20.50
CA ILE A 11 18.34 -30.93 20.94
C ILE A 11 18.22 -31.16 22.45
N THR A 12 18.00 -30.10 23.24
CA THR A 12 17.81 -30.24 24.69
C THR A 12 16.55 -31.04 25.03
N GLU A 13 15.46 -30.90 24.26
CA GLU A 13 14.25 -31.72 24.45
C GLU A 13 14.52 -33.21 24.14
N LEU A 14 15.28 -33.50 23.08
CA LEU A 14 15.67 -34.86 22.72
C LEU A 14 16.60 -35.48 23.76
N GLU A 15 17.58 -34.73 24.25
CA GLU A 15 18.50 -35.16 25.31
C GLU A 15 17.73 -35.46 26.60
N ASN A 16 16.79 -34.59 26.98
CA ASN A 16 15.93 -34.81 28.14
C ASN A 16 15.00 -36.03 27.98
N ARG A 17 14.51 -36.32 26.78
CA ARG A 17 13.68 -37.52 26.53
C ARG A 17 14.47 -38.82 26.57
N ILE A 18 15.74 -38.80 26.15
CA ILE A 18 16.57 -39.99 26.01
C ILE A 18 17.33 -40.30 27.31
N TYR A 19 17.93 -39.29 27.93
CA TYR A 19 18.74 -39.45 29.15
C TYR A 19 18.00 -39.07 30.44
N GLY A 20 16.79 -38.50 30.33
CA GLY A 20 16.01 -38.06 31.48
C GLY A 20 16.72 -36.95 32.27
N ALA A 21 16.44 -36.85 33.57
CA ALA A 21 17.11 -35.90 34.48
C ALA A 21 18.61 -36.19 34.72
N ALA A 22 19.14 -37.26 34.11
CA ALA A 22 20.55 -37.64 34.18
C ALA A 22 21.23 -37.31 32.84
N ALA A 23 21.26 -36.02 32.49
CA ALA A 23 22.08 -35.57 31.37
C ALA A 23 23.55 -35.91 31.67
N PRO A 24 24.26 -36.65 30.79
CA PRO A 24 25.70 -36.78 30.93
C PRO A 24 26.30 -35.39 30.78
N ALA A 25 27.06 -34.95 31.79
CA ALA A 25 27.91 -33.79 31.64
C ALA A 25 28.80 -33.99 30.39
N ILE A 26 29.17 -32.89 29.73
CA ILE A 26 29.88 -32.82 28.44
C ILE A 26 31.19 -33.66 28.39
N ASP A 27 31.64 -34.21 29.52
CA ASP A 27 32.85 -35.01 29.72
C ASP A 27 32.62 -36.42 30.31
N ALA A 28 31.37 -36.89 30.43
CA ALA A 28 31.07 -38.23 30.96
C ALA A 28 30.90 -39.24 29.82
N THR A 29 31.70 -40.31 29.87
CA THR A 29 31.66 -41.47 28.98
C THR A 29 30.22 -41.91 28.69
N LEU A 30 29.85 -41.89 27.40
CA LEU A 30 28.59 -42.43 26.89
C LEU A 30 28.33 -43.81 27.51
N PRO A 31 27.09 -44.11 27.96
CA PRO A 31 26.75 -45.45 28.44
C PRO A 31 27.08 -46.48 27.34
N GLU A 32 27.91 -47.48 27.67
CA GLU A 32 28.41 -48.48 26.70
C GLU A 32 27.31 -49.37 26.11
N THR A 33 26.10 -49.39 26.70
CA THR A 33 24.96 -50.12 26.15
C THR A 33 24.18 -49.22 25.19
N SER A 34 24.23 -49.53 23.90
CA SER A 34 23.39 -48.89 22.90
C SER A 34 21.93 -48.95 23.35
N ILE A 35 21.29 -47.78 23.43
CA ILE A 35 19.86 -47.66 23.79
C ILE A 35 18.99 -48.49 22.84
N VAL A 36 19.43 -48.63 21.59
CA VAL A 36 18.80 -49.49 20.59
C VAL A 36 18.82 -50.96 21.01
N ASP A 37 19.94 -51.44 21.57
CA ASP A 37 20.06 -52.83 22.03
C ASP A 37 19.19 -53.09 23.26
N ASN A 38 19.08 -52.11 24.17
CA ASN A 38 18.18 -52.20 25.33
C ASN A 38 16.70 -52.20 24.91
N ILE A 39 16.33 -51.35 23.94
CA ILE A 39 14.96 -51.31 23.39
C ILE A 39 14.66 -52.61 22.61
N LEU A 40 15.62 -53.10 21.83
CA LEU A 40 15.49 -54.37 21.11
C LEU A 40 15.33 -55.53 22.10
N HIS A 41 16.15 -55.57 23.16
CA HIS A 41 16.03 -56.57 24.21
C HIS A 41 14.66 -56.50 24.90
N ALA A 42 14.20 -55.31 25.28
CA ALA A 42 12.86 -55.11 25.85
C ALA A 42 11.75 -55.57 24.88
N ASN A 43 11.86 -55.25 23.59
CA ASN A 43 10.91 -55.69 22.58
C ASN A 43 10.92 -57.23 22.41
N THR A 44 12.09 -57.87 22.40
CA THR A 44 12.20 -59.34 22.35
C THR A 44 11.62 -60.00 23.60
N LEU A 45 11.82 -59.42 24.79
CA LEU A 45 11.21 -59.88 26.04
C LEU A 45 9.68 -59.73 26.01
N ILE A 46 9.18 -58.58 25.60
CA ILE A 46 7.73 -58.33 25.45
C ILE A 46 7.12 -59.29 24.42
N SER A 47 7.77 -59.46 23.26
CA SER A 47 7.32 -60.36 22.20
C SER A 47 7.33 -61.83 22.66
N SER A 48 8.35 -62.25 23.40
CA SER A 48 8.43 -63.60 23.96
C SER A 48 7.35 -63.85 25.03
N ALA A 49 7.09 -62.87 25.90
CA ALA A 49 6.02 -62.92 26.91
C ALA A 49 4.61 -62.89 26.29
N LEU A 50 4.44 -62.20 25.16
CA LEU A 50 3.17 -62.16 24.40
C LEU A 50 2.97 -63.39 23.52
N SER A 51 4.03 -64.11 23.15
CA SER A 51 3.94 -65.31 22.30
C SER A 51 3.11 -66.42 22.94
N GLY A 52 3.01 -66.46 24.28
CA GLY A 52 2.14 -67.38 25.01
C GLY A 52 0.72 -66.87 25.26
N ARG A 53 0.40 -65.62 24.89
CA ARG A 53 -0.87 -64.94 25.17
C ARG A 53 -1.44 -64.33 23.88
N GLU A 54 -2.07 -65.18 23.08
CA GLU A 54 -2.58 -64.83 21.75
C GLU A 54 -3.59 -63.65 21.77
N ARG A 55 -4.43 -63.56 22.82
CA ARG A 55 -5.39 -62.45 22.99
C ARG A 55 -4.72 -61.09 23.22
N THR A 56 -3.63 -61.05 23.98
CA THR A 56 -2.89 -59.79 24.20
C THR A 56 -2.05 -59.40 22.99
N ASN A 57 -1.55 -60.38 22.23
CA ASN A 57 -0.89 -60.12 20.95
C ASN A 57 -1.85 -59.55 19.90
N ALA A 58 -3.09 -60.05 19.85
CA ALA A 58 -4.13 -59.48 19.01
C ALA A 58 -4.48 -58.03 19.40
N LEU A 59 -4.49 -57.71 20.71
CA LEU A 59 -4.69 -56.34 21.19
C LEU A 59 -3.53 -55.40 20.82
N VAL A 60 -2.28 -55.85 20.99
CA VAL A 60 -1.09 -55.05 20.61
C VAL A 60 -1.07 -54.78 19.11
N LYS A 61 -1.49 -55.73 18.27
CA LYS A 61 -1.64 -55.51 16.83
C LYS A 61 -2.76 -54.53 16.46
N ARG A 62 -3.75 -54.32 17.34
CA ARG A 62 -4.83 -53.35 17.17
C ARG A 62 -4.51 -51.96 17.74
N LEU A 63 -3.45 -51.81 18.53
CA LEU A 63 -3.03 -50.50 19.06
C LEU A 63 -2.78 -49.45 17.96
N PRO A 64 -2.14 -49.76 16.82
CA PRO A 64 -1.97 -48.79 15.73
C PRO A 64 -3.31 -48.33 15.15
N GLN A 65 -4.25 -49.26 14.97
CA GLN A 65 -5.61 -48.96 14.47
C GLN A 65 -6.41 -48.13 15.47
N LEU A 66 -6.24 -48.39 16.76
CA LEU A 66 -6.87 -47.60 17.82
C LEU A 66 -6.26 -46.20 17.91
N ASN A 67 -4.94 -46.08 17.70
CA ASN A 67 -4.26 -44.79 17.66
C ASN A 67 -4.71 -43.97 16.45
N GLU A 68 -4.95 -44.61 15.30
CA GLU A 68 -5.51 -43.99 14.10
C GLU A 68 -6.95 -43.51 14.33
N LEU A 69 -7.78 -44.27 15.03
CA LEU A 69 -9.16 -43.88 15.39
C LEU A 69 -9.23 -42.81 16.49
N LEU A 70 -8.19 -42.68 17.31
CA LEU A 70 -8.08 -41.66 18.36
C LEU A 70 -7.37 -40.39 17.86
N ASP A 71 -6.74 -40.44 16.68
CA ASP A 71 -6.17 -39.26 16.05
C ASP A 71 -7.32 -38.36 15.59
N THR A 72 -7.48 -37.23 16.27
CA THR A 72 -8.48 -36.20 15.93
C THR A 72 -8.25 -35.58 14.55
N SER A 73 -7.13 -35.91 13.89
CA SER A 73 -6.84 -35.56 12.50
C SER A 73 -7.54 -36.48 11.50
N TYR A 74 -8.10 -37.61 11.96
CA TYR A 74 -9.09 -38.39 11.21
C TYR A 74 -10.43 -37.65 11.27
N GLU A 75 -10.42 -36.39 10.86
CA GLU A 75 -11.66 -35.69 10.56
C GLU A 75 -12.40 -36.53 9.54
N ASN A 76 -13.60 -36.95 9.93
CA ASN A 76 -14.53 -37.63 9.06
C ASN A 76 -14.73 -36.78 7.79
N ASP A 77 -14.08 -37.15 6.70
CA ASP A 77 -14.44 -36.71 5.33
C ASP A 77 -15.94 -37.01 5.05
N ASP A 78 -16.49 -37.96 5.80
CA ASP A 78 -17.90 -38.30 5.96
C ASP A 78 -18.68 -37.33 6.86
N LEU A 79 -18.44 -36.02 6.75
CA LEU A 79 -19.46 -35.04 7.13
C LEU A 79 -20.75 -35.37 6.35
N ASN A 80 -21.82 -35.70 7.07
CA ASN A 80 -23.11 -36.04 6.48
C ASN A 80 -23.57 -34.92 5.52
N ILE A 81 -24.16 -35.29 4.38
CA ILE A 81 -24.58 -34.37 3.31
C ILE A 81 -25.52 -33.29 3.86
N GLU A 82 -26.39 -33.64 4.81
CA GLU A 82 -27.28 -32.71 5.50
C GLU A 82 -26.50 -31.59 6.21
N THR A 83 -25.47 -31.95 6.98
CA THR A 83 -24.59 -31.00 7.68
C THR A 83 -23.79 -30.13 6.71
N LYS A 84 -23.31 -30.68 5.59
CA LYS A 84 -22.64 -29.89 4.54
C LYS A 84 -23.60 -28.84 3.94
N LEU A 85 -24.85 -29.21 3.73
CA LEU A 85 -25.90 -28.30 3.26
C LEU A 85 -26.20 -27.18 4.26
N GLU A 86 -26.38 -27.51 5.54
CA GLU A 86 -26.61 -26.51 6.58
C GLU A 86 -25.44 -25.52 6.71
N ILE A 87 -24.20 -26.01 6.60
CA ILE A 87 -23.00 -25.16 6.61
C ILE A 87 -23.00 -24.21 5.41
N ILE A 88 -23.30 -24.71 4.20
CA ILE A 88 -23.36 -23.88 3.00
C ILE A 88 -24.45 -22.80 3.13
N ILE A 89 -25.62 -23.14 3.68
CA ILE A 89 -26.72 -22.19 3.91
C ILE A 89 -26.32 -21.15 4.97
N ALA A 90 -25.69 -21.58 6.07
CA ALA A 90 -25.20 -20.67 7.10
C ALA A 90 -24.13 -19.70 6.55
N MET A 91 -23.27 -20.17 5.64
CA MET A 91 -22.23 -19.38 5.00
C MET A 91 -22.69 -18.62 3.75
N GLU A 92 -23.95 -18.75 3.32
CA GLU A 92 -24.46 -18.16 2.08
C GLU A 92 -24.23 -16.64 2.01
N SER A 93 -24.49 -15.95 3.13
CA SER A 93 -24.29 -14.49 3.20
C SER A 93 -22.82 -14.09 3.06
N GLU A 94 -21.91 -14.88 3.64
CA GLU A 94 -20.47 -14.64 3.54
C GLU A 94 -19.96 -14.93 2.12
N ILE A 95 -20.43 -16.03 1.51
CA ILE A 95 -20.10 -16.39 0.13
C ILE A 95 -20.56 -15.29 -0.85
N LYS A 96 -21.78 -14.77 -0.68
CA LYS A 96 -22.29 -13.65 -1.49
C LYS A 96 -21.44 -12.40 -1.33
N LYS A 97 -21.09 -12.04 -0.10
CA LYS A 97 -20.22 -10.89 0.18
C LYS A 97 -18.83 -11.06 -0.44
N ASN A 98 -18.26 -12.26 -0.37
CA ASN A 98 -16.98 -12.57 -0.98
C ASN A 98 -17.04 -12.49 -2.52
N LEU A 99 -18.17 -12.90 -3.12
CA LEU A 99 -18.40 -12.77 -4.55
C LEU A 99 -18.50 -11.30 -4.98
N GLU A 100 -19.20 -10.46 -4.22
CA GLU A 100 -19.25 -9.01 -4.48
C GLU A 100 -17.86 -8.36 -4.38
N LEU A 101 -17.09 -8.72 -3.35
CA LEU A 101 -15.72 -8.25 -3.19
C LEU A 101 -14.82 -8.73 -4.34
N PHE A 102 -14.98 -9.98 -4.78
CA PHE A 102 -14.23 -10.53 -5.89
C PHE A 102 -14.55 -9.81 -7.21
N ASN A 103 -15.83 -9.58 -7.50
CA ASN A 103 -16.25 -8.81 -8.67
C ASN A 103 -15.66 -7.39 -8.64
N LYS A 104 -15.68 -6.73 -7.48
CA LYS A 104 -15.10 -5.41 -7.32
C LYS A 104 -13.58 -5.40 -7.55
N VAL A 105 -12.88 -6.45 -7.10
CA VAL A 105 -11.44 -6.63 -7.39
C VAL A 105 -11.22 -6.85 -8.89
N GLN A 106 -12.05 -7.65 -9.55
CA GLN A 106 -11.96 -7.89 -10.99
C GLN A 106 -12.22 -6.61 -11.81
N GLU A 107 -13.17 -5.77 -11.40
CA GLU A 107 -13.41 -4.45 -12.00
C GLU A 107 -12.25 -3.48 -11.81
N LEU A 108 -11.55 -3.55 -10.68
CA LEU A 108 -10.41 -2.69 -10.34
C LEU A 108 -9.08 -3.20 -10.91
N MET A 109 -9.00 -4.48 -11.29
CA MET A 109 -7.83 -5.11 -11.92
C MET A 109 -7.32 -4.34 -13.16
N PRO A 110 -8.17 -3.90 -14.11
CA PRO A 110 -7.71 -3.08 -15.24
C PRO A 110 -7.25 -1.67 -14.85
N ALA A 111 -7.60 -1.15 -13.66
CA ALA A 111 -7.04 0.12 -13.17
C ALA A 111 -5.60 -0.06 -12.65
N LEU A 112 -5.25 -1.28 -12.23
CA LEU A 112 -3.90 -1.69 -11.88
C LEU A 112 -3.07 -2.07 -13.12
N GLU A 113 -3.67 -2.16 -14.31
CA GLU A 113 -2.91 -2.40 -15.53
C GLU A 113 -1.91 -1.26 -15.75
N ILE A 114 -0.66 -1.67 -15.59
CA ILE A 114 0.57 -0.91 -15.42
C ILE A 114 0.81 0.11 -16.55
N ASN A 115 0.11 0.01 -17.68
CA ASN A 115 0.26 0.89 -18.84
C ASN A 115 0.03 2.39 -18.53
N LYS A 116 -0.90 2.75 -17.63
CA LYS A 116 -1.13 4.16 -17.29
C LYS A 116 -0.15 4.71 -16.25
N ILE A 117 0.32 3.85 -15.35
CA ILE A 117 1.24 4.23 -14.26
C ILE A 117 2.70 4.19 -14.74
N GLN A 118 3.03 3.32 -15.69
CA GLN A 118 4.37 3.20 -16.28
C GLN A 118 4.75 4.38 -17.18
N ASN A 119 3.76 5.06 -17.78
CA ASN A 119 4.00 6.25 -18.61
C ASN A 119 4.21 7.53 -17.78
N VAL A 120 4.05 7.48 -16.45
CA VAL A 120 4.21 8.64 -15.58
C VAL A 120 5.64 9.22 -15.62
N PRO A 121 6.72 8.41 -15.51
CA PRO A 121 8.09 8.92 -15.60
C PRO A 121 8.44 9.53 -16.97
N GLU A 122 7.81 9.07 -18.06
CA GLU A 122 7.99 9.66 -19.39
C GLU A 122 7.21 10.98 -19.57
N LEU A 123 6.10 11.14 -18.84
CA LEU A 123 5.27 12.33 -18.88
C LEU A 123 5.81 13.46 -17.99
N THR A 124 6.53 13.12 -16.91
CA THR A 124 7.18 14.08 -16.01
C THR A 124 8.07 15.09 -16.74
N PRO A 125 9.05 14.71 -17.60
CA PRO A 125 9.91 15.68 -18.28
C PRO A 125 9.14 16.56 -19.27
N LYS A 126 8.08 16.01 -19.91
CA LYS A 126 7.20 16.80 -20.79
C LYS A 126 6.39 17.83 -20.00
N LEU A 127 5.92 17.45 -18.81
CA LEU A 127 5.22 18.35 -17.90
C LEU A 127 6.15 19.45 -17.39
N GLU A 128 7.37 19.10 -16.96
CA GLU A 128 8.37 20.08 -16.53
C GLU A 128 8.69 21.09 -17.64
N HIS A 129 8.93 20.63 -18.86
CA HIS A 129 9.15 21.50 -20.01
C HIS A 129 7.94 22.41 -20.29
N LEU A 130 6.71 21.87 -20.19
CA LEU A 130 5.50 22.65 -20.33
C LEU A 130 5.38 23.71 -19.23
N THR A 131 5.71 23.38 -17.99
CA THR A 131 5.70 24.30 -16.85
C THR A 131 6.69 25.44 -17.06
N VAL A 132 7.91 25.14 -17.50
CA VAL A 132 8.92 26.17 -17.82
C VAL A 132 8.42 27.08 -18.95
N ASN A 133 7.88 26.51 -20.02
CA ASN A 133 7.33 27.29 -21.12
C ASN A 133 6.15 28.17 -20.68
N TYR A 134 5.29 27.66 -19.81
CA TYR A 134 4.18 28.41 -19.25
C TYR A 134 4.66 29.60 -18.41
N LEU A 135 5.68 29.40 -17.58
CA LEU A 135 6.28 30.49 -16.80
C LEU A 135 6.88 31.58 -17.70
N ASN A 136 7.61 31.18 -18.74
CA ASN A 136 8.16 32.13 -19.71
C ASN A 136 7.06 32.94 -20.41
N LEU A 137 5.99 32.26 -20.87
CA LEU A 137 4.85 32.91 -21.50
C LEU A 137 4.12 33.88 -20.55
N TYR A 138 4.01 33.49 -19.28
CA TYR A 138 3.43 34.34 -18.24
C TYR A 138 4.28 35.61 -18.01
N GLU A 139 5.60 35.48 -17.97
CA GLU A 139 6.50 36.61 -17.83
C GLU A 139 6.43 37.55 -19.04
N GLU A 140 6.44 37.00 -20.26
CA GLU A 140 6.29 37.79 -21.50
C GLU A 140 4.95 38.55 -21.52
N SER A 141 3.86 37.88 -21.15
CA SER A 141 2.53 38.51 -21.03
C SER A 141 2.53 39.67 -20.03
N ASN A 142 3.20 39.50 -18.89
CA ASN A 142 3.34 40.57 -17.89
C ASN A 142 4.19 41.75 -18.42
N GLN A 143 5.28 41.48 -19.13
CA GLN A 143 6.10 42.52 -19.76
C GLN A 143 5.33 43.32 -20.82
N ILE A 144 4.53 42.63 -21.65
CA ILE A 144 3.65 43.27 -22.63
C ILE A 144 2.61 44.13 -21.93
N SER A 145 1.96 43.60 -20.88
CA SER A 145 0.98 44.35 -20.08
C SER A 145 1.59 45.63 -19.49
N GLN A 146 2.79 45.55 -18.90
CA GLN A 146 3.50 46.72 -18.40
C GLN A 146 3.83 47.72 -19.52
N SER A 147 4.22 47.25 -20.70
CA SER A 147 4.52 48.10 -21.84
C SER A 147 3.27 48.83 -22.34
N ILE A 148 2.14 48.13 -22.40
CA ILE A 148 0.82 48.71 -22.70
C ILE A 148 0.47 49.80 -21.68
N HIS A 149 0.62 49.52 -20.38
CA HIS A 149 0.38 50.51 -19.33
C HIS A 149 1.28 51.75 -19.48
N LYS A 150 2.56 51.57 -19.82
CA LYS A 150 3.49 52.68 -20.09
C LYS A 150 3.04 53.53 -21.28
N VAL A 151 2.60 52.89 -22.37
CA VAL A 151 2.08 53.60 -23.55
C VAL A 151 0.80 54.36 -23.21
N PHE A 152 -0.14 53.75 -22.49
CA PHE A 152 -1.35 54.44 -22.03
C PHE A 152 -1.04 55.62 -21.10
N SER A 153 -0.09 55.47 -20.18
CA SER A 153 0.35 56.56 -19.32
C SER A 153 0.92 57.73 -20.12
N LYS A 154 1.78 57.45 -21.11
CA LYS A 154 2.31 58.48 -22.02
C LYS A 154 1.20 59.14 -22.83
N TYR A 155 0.28 58.36 -23.40
CA TYR A 155 -0.86 58.89 -24.14
C TYR A 155 -1.71 59.81 -23.27
N ASN A 156 -2.09 59.38 -22.06
CA ASN A 156 -2.87 60.20 -21.13
C ASN A 156 -2.15 61.51 -20.76
N ASN A 157 -0.83 61.47 -20.57
CA ASN A 157 -0.02 62.66 -20.31
C ASN A 157 -0.02 63.63 -21.51
N ILE A 158 0.14 63.11 -22.73
CA ILE A 158 0.09 63.91 -23.96
C ILE A 158 -1.29 64.56 -24.12
N ILE A 159 -2.37 63.80 -23.90
CA ILE A 159 -3.74 64.33 -23.96
C ILE A 159 -3.96 65.41 -22.92
N ASP A 160 -3.54 65.22 -21.66
CA ASP A 160 -3.63 66.25 -20.62
C ASP A 160 -2.84 67.52 -21.00
N THR A 161 -1.65 67.35 -21.58
CA THR A 161 -0.84 68.48 -22.07
C THR A 161 -1.53 69.22 -23.23
N ILE A 162 -2.09 68.48 -24.19
CA ILE A 162 -2.85 69.06 -25.30
C ILE A 162 -4.08 69.80 -24.77
N SER A 163 -4.86 69.19 -23.86
CA SER A 163 -6.01 69.82 -23.23
C SER A 163 -5.63 71.13 -22.53
N LYS A 164 -4.55 71.14 -21.74
CA LYS A 164 -4.02 72.35 -21.11
C LYS A 164 -3.59 73.40 -22.14
N SER A 165 -2.92 72.99 -23.22
CA SER A 165 -2.48 73.90 -24.28
C SER A 165 -3.66 74.53 -25.02
N LEU A 166 -4.72 73.76 -25.28
CA LEU A 166 -5.94 74.25 -25.92
C LEU A 166 -6.69 75.23 -25.02
N ILE A 167 -6.81 74.94 -23.72
CA ILE A 167 -7.39 75.87 -22.75
C ILE A 167 -6.58 77.17 -22.69
N SER A 168 -5.25 77.08 -22.67
CA SER A 168 -4.37 78.26 -22.68
C SER A 168 -4.50 79.07 -23.97
N LEU A 169 -4.63 78.39 -25.12
CA LEU A 169 -4.81 79.04 -26.41
C LEU A 169 -6.19 79.73 -26.49
N ASP A 170 -7.24 79.07 -26.01
CA ASP A 170 -8.60 79.62 -25.93
C ASP A 170 -8.66 80.86 -25.02
N ALA A 171 -7.97 80.82 -23.88
CA ALA A 171 -7.82 81.98 -23.01
C ALA A 171 -7.07 83.14 -23.70
N ALA A 172 -6.00 82.85 -24.45
CA ALA A 172 -5.25 83.86 -25.20
C ALA A 172 -6.06 84.46 -26.35
N ILE A 173 -6.83 83.63 -27.09
CA ILE A 173 -7.74 84.07 -28.14
C ILE A 173 -8.85 84.95 -27.53
N THR A 174 -9.50 84.50 -26.45
CA THR A 174 -10.53 85.28 -25.74
C THR A 174 -9.98 86.64 -25.27
N ALA A 175 -8.74 86.69 -24.77
CA ALA A 175 -8.09 87.93 -24.37
C ALA A 175 -7.86 88.87 -25.57
N ALA A 176 -7.38 88.32 -26.70
CA ALA A 176 -7.19 89.08 -27.94
C ALA A 176 -8.53 89.57 -28.53
N GLU A 177 -9.59 88.75 -28.51
CA GLU A 177 -10.93 89.13 -28.95
C GLU A 177 -11.53 90.24 -28.08
N ARG A 178 -11.35 90.18 -26.74
CA ARG A 178 -11.78 91.27 -25.84
C ARG A 178 -11.02 92.56 -26.07
N ALA A 179 -9.73 92.48 -26.40
CA ALA A 179 -8.91 93.65 -26.74
C ALA A 179 -9.26 94.23 -28.12
N ALA A 180 -9.68 93.38 -29.06
CA ALA A 180 -10.11 93.77 -30.40
C ALA A 180 -11.60 94.15 -30.50
N ALA A 181 -12.40 93.88 -29.45
CA ALA A 181 -13.81 94.26 -29.42
C ALA A 181 -13.96 95.80 -29.44
N PRO A 182 -14.76 96.36 -30.36
CA PRO A 182 -14.95 97.80 -30.43
C PRO A 182 -15.67 98.31 -29.17
N LYS A 183 -15.10 99.35 -28.56
CA LYS A 183 -15.69 100.13 -27.47
C LYS A 183 -17.13 100.50 -27.88
N LYS A 184 -18.14 99.87 -27.27
CA LYS A 184 -19.53 100.33 -27.40
C LYS A 184 -19.53 101.82 -27.06
N ARG A 185 -20.00 102.65 -28.00
CA ARG A 185 -20.34 104.05 -27.76
C ARG A 185 -21.30 104.08 -26.58
N GLN A 186 -20.78 104.48 -25.41
CA GLN A 186 -21.55 105.29 -24.48
C GLN A 186 -21.31 106.72 -24.95
N ASP A 187 -22.30 107.29 -25.62
CA ASP A 187 -22.50 108.73 -25.71
C ASP A 187 -24.00 108.93 -25.44
N ASP A 188 -24.27 109.65 -24.33
CA ASP A 188 -25.47 110.40 -23.91
C ASP A 188 -26.90 109.89 -24.22
#